data_AF-A0A9E5CVW8-F1
#
_entry.id   AF-A0A9E5CVW8-F1
#
_cell.length_a   1.000
_cell.length_b   1.000
_cell.length_c   1.000
_cell.angle_alpha   90.00
_cell.angle_beta   90.00
_cell.angle_gamma   90.00
#
_symmetry.space_group_name_H-M   'P 1'
#
loop_
_entity.id
_entity.type
_entity.pdbx_description
1 polymer ?
#
loop_
_entity_poly.entity_id
_entity_poly.type
_entity_poly.pdbx_seq_one_letter_code
_entity_poly.pdbx_strand_id
1 'polypeptide(L)'
;MSQDSETVGFLAIQQKQDSGSLSSEASEFMQLIKGKVSSEWKLADEAEQRRLASAGACIDRLVGFLLQVKRLRQHASDLHGRMFPHGDDSPSLMPGMSAAYQAQNACTDFESLLFHGRATLDRLTLFITSEHKQRTDRYPALGPVLENFSHKDRRAEAVLDVLASASSLPGTLTDVDGARSLRSLVTHRTSITEGTTNAFTAHCLEDGQVLLFDCEAMGYPVLGTAHMLAKEVPAVVLLALSEYLEVDSTFGFSEFEPPWANLAVSFSEFVVSGGDGPLMFVCRMLPDGFSMHKERMNPGVLDLARQPDEFKMEGGG
;
A
#
# COMPACT_ATOMS: atom_id res chain seq x y z
N MET A 1 23.11 -40.95 26.68
CA MET A 1 22.90 -40.81 25.23
C MET A 1 21.77 -39.83 25.06
N SER A 2 22.10 -38.54 24.94
CA SER A 2 21.13 -37.46 24.74
C SER A 2 20.68 -37.48 23.29
N GLN A 3 19.37 -37.45 23.08
CA GLN A 3 18.78 -37.09 21.80
C GLN A 3 18.72 -35.56 21.78
N ASP A 4 19.58 -34.97 20.96
CA ASP A 4 19.51 -33.57 20.60
C ASP A 4 18.27 -33.37 19.73
N SER A 5 17.21 -32.89 20.37
CA SER A 5 16.05 -32.30 19.72
C SER A 5 16.47 -30.93 19.21
N GLU A 6 16.99 -30.85 17.99
CA GLU A 6 17.15 -29.59 17.27
C GLU A 6 15.75 -29.01 17.02
N THR A 7 15.40 -28.05 17.86
CA THR A 7 14.26 -27.17 17.68
C THR A 7 14.47 -26.39 16.39
N VAL A 8 13.83 -26.83 15.32
CA VAL A 8 13.74 -26.10 14.04
C VAL A 8 12.88 -24.87 14.29
N GLY A 9 13.52 -23.76 14.63
CA GLY A 9 12.89 -22.45 14.67
C GLY A 9 12.93 -21.84 13.27
N PHE A 10 11.77 -21.60 12.66
CA PHE A 10 11.69 -20.82 11.42
C PHE A 10 10.57 -19.79 11.46
N LEU A 11 10.93 -18.63 10.89
CA LEU A 11 10.16 -17.41 10.75
C LEU A 11 8.92 -17.65 9.88
N ALA A 12 7.84 -18.09 10.52
CA ALA A 12 6.56 -17.50 10.20
C ALA A 12 6.69 -15.99 10.43
N ILE A 13 6.21 -15.18 9.51
CA ILE A 13 5.89 -13.78 9.78
C ILE A 13 4.73 -13.81 10.80
N GLN A 14 5.04 -14.10 12.06
CA GLN A 14 4.16 -13.90 13.21
C GLN A 14 4.26 -12.43 13.60
N GLN A 15 3.91 -11.54 12.67
CA GLN A 15 3.27 -10.32 13.12
C GLN A 15 1.84 -10.71 13.46
N LYS A 16 1.51 -10.59 14.74
CA LYS A 16 0.14 -10.59 15.25
C LYS A 16 -0.69 -9.73 14.29
N GLN A 17 -1.55 -10.35 13.48
CA GLN A 17 -2.36 -9.59 12.52
C GLN A 17 -3.26 -8.66 13.31
N ASP A 18 -2.87 -7.39 13.40
CA ASP A 18 -3.71 -6.40 14.04
C ASP A 18 -4.85 -6.07 13.08
N SER A 19 -6.08 -6.08 13.62
CA SER A 19 -7.30 -6.08 12.81
C SER A 19 -7.62 -4.73 12.16
N GLY A 20 -6.78 -3.70 12.34
CA GLY A 20 -6.94 -2.34 11.81
C GLY A 20 -6.38 -2.11 10.40
N SER A 21 -6.90 -1.12 9.67
CA SER A 21 -6.28 -0.61 8.42
C SER A 21 -5.14 0.39 8.70
N LEU A 22 -4.97 0.77 9.96
CA LEU A 22 -3.97 1.68 10.51
C LEU A 22 -3.38 1.01 11.76
N SER A 23 -2.16 1.39 12.12
CA SER A 23 -1.59 1.11 13.44
C SER A 23 -2.44 1.73 14.57
N SER A 24 -2.18 1.32 15.81
CA SER A 24 -2.74 1.96 17.01
C SER A 24 -2.44 3.46 17.03
N GLU A 25 -1.20 3.82 16.78
CA GLU A 25 -0.64 5.17 16.83
C GLU A 25 -1.30 6.08 15.79
N ALA A 26 -1.37 5.64 14.53
CA ALA A 26 -2.06 6.38 13.48
C ALA A 26 -3.57 6.47 13.71
N SER A 27 -4.17 5.44 14.31
CA SER A 27 -5.59 5.45 14.67
C SER A 27 -5.87 6.48 15.76
N GLU A 28 -5.05 6.54 16.81
CA GLU A 28 -5.14 7.53 17.88
C GLU A 28 -4.95 8.94 17.34
N PHE A 29 -3.96 9.14 16.47
CA PHE A 29 -3.71 10.43 15.84
C PHE A 29 -4.89 10.88 14.96
N MET A 30 -5.49 9.97 14.19
CA MET A 30 -6.71 10.26 13.44
C MET A 30 -7.87 10.67 14.38
N GLN A 31 -8.01 10.04 15.55
CA GLN A 31 -9.02 10.44 16.53
C GLN A 31 -8.73 11.79 17.17
N LEU A 32 -7.46 12.12 17.41
CA LEU A 32 -7.05 13.43 17.91
C LEU A 32 -7.48 14.55 16.94
N ILE A 33 -7.21 14.38 15.65
CA ILE A 33 -7.62 15.35 14.61
C ILE A 33 -9.15 15.44 14.54
N LYS A 34 -9.87 14.31 14.56
CA LYS A 34 -11.35 14.30 14.61
C LYS A 34 -11.90 15.02 15.83
N GLY A 35 -11.28 14.80 16.99
CA GLY A 35 -11.62 15.43 18.25
C GLY A 35 -11.46 16.95 18.18
N LYS A 36 -10.32 17.42 17.65
CA LYS A 36 -10.03 18.84 17.39
C LYS A 36 -11.12 19.46 16.52
N VAL A 37 -11.37 18.92 15.33
CA VAL A 37 -12.40 19.41 14.39
C VAL A 37 -13.77 19.49 15.07
N SER A 38 -14.17 18.44 15.80
CA SER A 38 -15.48 18.39 16.46
C SER A 38 -15.61 19.39 17.61
N SER A 39 -14.52 19.62 18.36
CA SER A 39 -14.51 20.54 19.49
C SER A 39 -14.56 22.01 19.05
N GLU A 40 -13.80 22.36 18.01
CA GLU A 40 -13.75 23.72 17.48
C GLU A 40 -15.00 24.09 16.71
N TRP A 41 -15.60 23.14 15.99
CA TRP A 41 -16.83 23.36 15.23
C TRP A 41 -17.93 24.01 16.07
N LYS A 42 -18.10 23.54 17.32
CA LYS A 42 -19.18 24.00 18.22
C LYS A 42 -19.03 25.46 18.63
N LEU A 43 -17.81 26.00 18.59
CA LEU A 43 -17.45 27.34 19.04
C LEU A 43 -17.14 28.28 17.87
N ALA A 44 -16.98 27.72 16.67
CA ALA A 44 -16.62 28.42 15.44
C ALA A 44 -17.77 29.26 14.87
N ASP A 45 -17.40 30.37 14.22
CA ASP A 45 -18.31 31.13 13.36
C ASP A 45 -18.58 30.39 12.03
N GLU A 46 -19.44 30.95 11.17
CA GLU A 46 -19.78 30.30 9.89
C GLU A 46 -18.58 30.08 8.96
N ALA A 47 -17.60 30.97 8.97
CA ALA A 47 -16.43 30.87 8.08
C ALA A 47 -15.53 29.73 8.55
N GLU A 48 -15.24 29.68 9.85
CA GLU A 48 -14.44 28.63 10.45
C GLU A 48 -15.15 27.28 10.43
N GLN A 49 -16.48 27.22 10.60
CA GLN A 49 -17.24 25.99 10.39
C GLN A 49 -17.06 25.46 8.96
N ARG A 50 -17.12 26.30 7.92
CA ARG A 50 -16.90 25.83 6.53
C ARG A 50 -15.49 25.27 6.34
N ARG A 51 -14.49 25.91 6.95
CA ARG A 51 -13.10 25.44 6.94
C ARG A 51 -12.96 24.08 7.61
N LEU A 52 -13.47 23.94 8.84
CA LEU A 52 -13.50 22.67 9.58
C LEU A 52 -14.29 21.59 8.86
N ALA A 53 -15.33 21.94 8.08
CA ALA A 53 -16.12 20.99 7.28
C ALA A 53 -15.26 20.41 6.16
N SER A 54 -14.44 21.26 5.54
CA SER A 54 -13.52 20.87 4.49
C SER A 54 -12.45 19.92 5.03
N ALA A 55 -11.89 20.23 6.21
CA ALA A 55 -10.96 19.35 6.92
C ALA A 55 -11.61 18.00 7.30
N GLY A 56 -12.81 18.01 7.88
CA GLY A 56 -13.57 16.80 8.19
C GLY A 56 -13.84 15.93 6.96
N ALA A 57 -14.16 16.54 5.82
CA ALA A 57 -14.35 15.83 4.56
C ALA A 57 -13.07 15.15 4.02
N CYS A 58 -11.89 15.67 4.36
CA CYS A 58 -10.62 14.98 4.06
C CYS A 58 -10.51 13.68 4.85
N ILE A 59 -10.88 13.72 6.14
CA ILE A 59 -10.91 12.56 7.03
C ILE A 59 -11.95 11.53 6.56
N ASP A 60 -13.14 11.97 6.16
CA ASP A 60 -14.18 11.06 5.64
C ASP A 60 -13.74 10.37 4.34
N ARG A 61 -13.02 11.09 3.46
CA ARG A 61 -12.44 10.47 2.26
C ARG A 61 -11.35 9.47 2.60
N LEU A 62 -10.50 9.78 3.57
CA LEU A 62 -9.51 8.86 4.09
C LEU A 62 -10.16 7.59 4.66
N VAL A 63 -11.28 7.69 5.40
CA VAL A 63 -12.04 6.51 5.86
C VAL A 63 -12.46 5.64 4.67
N GLY A 64 -12.98 6.25 3.60
CA GLY A 64 -13.33 5.52 2.37
C GLY A 64 -12.15 4.78 1.74
N PHE A 65 -10.95 5.39 1.75
CA PHE A 65 -9.72 4.74 1.32
C PHE A 65 -9.31 3.57 2.23
N LEU A 66 -9.36 3.76 3.56
CA LEU A 66 -9.00 2.72 4.54
C LEU A 66 -9.93 1.49 4.48
N LEU A 67 -11.17 1.66 4.02
CA LEU A 67 -12.07 0.54 3.72
C LEU A 67 -11.55 -0.30 2.53
N GLN A 68 -10.93 0.32 1.52
CA GLN A 68 -10.32 -0.42 0.41
C GLN A 68 -9.03 -1.11 0.87
N VAL A 69 -8.20 -0.45 1.69
CA VAL A 69 -7.03 -1.08 2.33
C VAL A 69 -7.44 -2.36 3.08
N LYS A 70 -8.55 -2.30 3.83
CA LYS A 70 -9.10 -3.47 4.54
C LYS A 70 -9.43 -4.63 3.60
N ARG A 71 -9.96 -4.36 2.40
CA ARG A 71 -10.28 -5.38 1.40
C ARG A 71 -9.02 -6.04 0.83
N LEU A 72 -7.99 -5.25 0.49
CA LEU A 72 -6.72 -5.79 0.02
C LEU A 72 -6.03 -6.64 1.09
N ARG A 73 -6.08 -6.21 2.35
CA ARG A 73 -5.63 -7.04 3.46
C ARG A 73 -6.41 -8.35 3.57
N GLN A 74 -7.72 -8.32 3.38
CA GLN A 74 -8.52 -9.56 3.38
C GLN A 74 -8.04 -10.53 2.30
N HIS A 75 -7.72 -10.04 1.09
CA HIS A 75 -7.12 -10.87 0.05
C HIS A 75 -5.79 -11.48 0.50
N ALA A 76 -4.92 -10.70 1.16
CA ALA A 76 -3.65 -11.22 1.72
C ALA A 76 -3.89 -12.30 2.80
N SER A 77 -4.82 -12.07 3.73
CA SER A 77 -5.19 -13.06 4.76
C SER A 77 -5.81 -14.33 4.16
N ASP A 78 -6.67 -14.19 3.15
CA ASP A 78 -7.31 -15.33 2.48
C ASP A 78 -6.28 -16.17 1.71
N LEU A 79 -5.32 -15.53 1.04
CA LEU A 79 -4.19 -16.20 0.40
C LEU A 79 -3.37 -16.97 1.44
N HIS A 80 -3.01 -16.33 2.55
CA HIS A 80 -2.28 -16.97 3.64
C HIS A 80 -3.04 -18.18 4.20
N GLY A 81 -4.33 -18.04 4.51
CA GLY A 81 -5.15 -19.14 5.02
C GLY A 81 -5.30 -20.32 4.05
N ARG A 82 -5.26 -20.07 2.74
CA ARG A 82 -5.25 -21.15 1.72
C ARG A 82 -3.90 -21.84 1.58
N MET A 83 -2.80 -21.11 1.77
CA MET A 83 -1.46 -21.68 1.78
C MET A 83 -1.26 -22.54 3.04
N PHE A 84 -1.79 -22.11 4.19
CA PHE A 84 -1.64 -22.72 5.51
C PHE A 84 -3.00 -23.06 6.16
N PRO A 85 -3.76 -24.04 5.64
CA PRO A 85 -5.15 -24.31 6.06
C PRO A 85 -5.30 -24.92 7.46
N HIS A 86 -4.24 -25.53 7.99
CA HIS A 86 -4.27 -26.19 9.29
C HIS A 86 -3.84 -25.27 10.44
N GLY A 87 -3.40 -24.04 10.16
CA GLY A 87 -2.92 -23.09 11.18
C GLY A 87 -1.58 -23.48 11.81
N ASP A 88 -1.20 -24.75 11.68
CA ASP A 88 0.15 -25.25 11.84
C ASP A 88 0.97 -24.73 10.65
N ASP A 89 2.17 -24.21 10.86
CA ASP A 89 3.06 -23.60 9.85
C ASP A 89 3.50 -24.55 8.71
N SER A 90 2.79 -25.65 8.50
CA SER A 90 2.95 -26.60 7.41
C SER A 90 2.16 -26.13 6.18
N PRO A 91 2.83 -25.78 5.07
CA PRO A 91 2.14 -25.42 3.84
C PRO A 91 1.34 -26.61 3.29
N SER A 92 0.24 -26.29 2.60
CA SER A 92 -0.56 -27.27 1.84
C SER A 92 0.18 -27.91 0.65
N LEU A 93 1.35 -27.39 0.30
CA LEU A 93 2.16 -27.80 -0.83
C LEU A 93 3.36 -28.62 -0.36
N MET A 94 3.67 -29.71 -1.09
CA MET A 94 4.91 -30.46 -0.86
C MET A 94 6.12 -29.66 -1.36
N PRO A 95 7.31 -29.89 -0.79
CA PRO A 95 8.56 -29.33 -1.31
C PRO A 95 8.72 -29.52 -2.83
N GLY A 96 9.10 -28.44 -3.52
CA GLY A 96 9.25 -28.38 -4.98
C GLY A 96 7.94 -28.18 -5.76
N MET A 97 6.79 -28.13 -5.09
CA MET A 97 5.50 -27.83 -5.74
C MET A 97 5.26 -26.33 -5.87
N SER A 98 4.54 -25.97 -6.93
CA SER A 98 4.02 -24.63 -7.16
C SER A 98 2.50 -24.69 -7.30
N ALA A 99 1.81 -23.65 -6.82
CA ALA A 99 0.38 -23.50 -7.02
C ALA A 99 0.00 -22.06 -7.35
N ALA A 100 -1.03 -21.91 -8.18
CA ALA A 100 -1.68 -20.63 -8.43
C ALA A 100 -2.92 -20.50 -7.54
N TYR A 101 -2.97 -19.43 -6.75
CA TYR A 101 -4.08 -19.11 -5.87
C TYR A 101 -4.91 -18.00 -6.50
N GLN A 102 -6.14 -18.35 -6.90
CA GLN A 102 -7.06 -17.39 -7.50
C GLN A 102 -7.56 -16.38 -6.46
N ALA A 103 -7.40 -15.10 -6.76
CA ALA A 103 -7.92 -13.99 -5.97
C ALA A 103 -8.98 -13.26 -6.82
N GLN A 104 -10.24 -13.63 -6.60
CA GLN A 104 -11.38 -13.00 -7.26
C GLN A 104 -11.49 -11.55 -6.79
N ASN A 105 -11.71 -10.62 -7.71
CA ASN A 105 -11.87 -9.19 -7.45
C ASN A 105 -10.66 -8.47 -6.85
N ALA A 106 -9.52 -9.13 -6.60
CA ALA A 106 -8.33 -8.47 -6.01
C ALA A 106 -7.88 -7.26 -6.85
N CYS A 107 -7.86 -7.38 -8.18
CA CYS A 107 -7.53 -6.26 -9.07
C CYS A 107 -8.63 -5.19 -9.11
N THR A 108 -9.91 -5.55 -8.94
CA THR A 108 -11.02 -4.59 -8.86
C THR A 108 -10.97 -3.79 -7.56
N ASP A 109 -10.70 -4.45 -6.44
CA ASP A 109 -10.48 -3.80 -5.15
C ASP A 109 -9.19 -2.96 -5.18
N PHE A 110 -8.14 -3.42 -5.88
CA PHE A 110 -6.91 -2.64 -6.12
C PHE A 110 -7.18 -1.39 -6.96
N GLU A 111 -7.93 -1.49 -8.05
CA GLU A 111 -8.35 -0.33 -8.84
C GLU A 111 -9.14 0.66 -7.96
N SER A 112 -10.04 0.14 -7.14
CA SER A 112 -10.82 0.93 -6.19
C SER A 112 -9.92 1.62 -5.16
N LEU A 113 -8.89 0.93 -4.67
CA LEU A 113 -7.87 1.49 -3.78
C LEU A 113 -7.15 2.66 -4.46
N LEU A 114 -6.70 2.50 -5.69
CA LEU A 114 -6.04 3.57 -6.47
C LEU A 114 -6.98 4.76 -6.70
N PHE A 115 -8.25 4.50 -7.04
CA PHE A 115 -9.28 5.52 -7.20
C PHE A 115 -9.50 6.31 -5.91
N HIS A 116 -9.70 5.62 -4.80
CA HIS A 116 -9.96 6.25 -3.51
C HIS A 116 -8.73 6.96 -2.95
N GLY A 117 -7.52 6.42 -3.16
CA GLY A 117 -6.26 7.05 -2.77
C GLY A 117 -6.10 8.38 -3.49
N ARG A 118 -6.30 8.37 -4.81
CA ARG A 118 -6.29 9.60 -5.62
C ARG A 118 -7.32 10.63 -5.17
N ALA A 119 -8.57 10.21 -5.00
CA ALA A 119 -9.66 11.11 -4.60
C ALA A 119 -9.43 11.71 -3.20
N THR A 120 -8.78 10.98 -2.30
CA THR A 120 -8.40 11.46 -0.97
C THR A 120 -7.37 12.57 -1.07
N LEU A 121 -6.32 12.37 -1.88
CA LEU A 121 -5.28 13.38 -2.09
C LEU A 121 -5.78 14.62 -2.83
N ASP A 122 -6.68 14.46 -3.79
CA ASP A 122 -7.37 15.58 -4.47
C ASP A 122 -8.20 16.40 -3.47
N ARG A 123 -8.88 15.73 -2.53
CA ARG A 123 -9.64 16.41 -1.48
C ARG A 123 -8.75 17.18 -0.51
N LEU A 124 -7.63 16.59 -0.10
CA LEU A 124 -6.61 17.27 0.71
C LEU A 124 -6.04 18.49 -0.03
N THR A 125 -5.77 18.35 -1.33
CA THR A 125 -5.25 19.42 -2.18
C THR A 125 -6.21 20.60 -2.22
N LEU A 126 -7.50 20.33 -2.43
CA LEU A 126 -8.52 21.37 -2.42
C LEU A 126 -8.57 22.12 -1.06
N PHE A 127 -8.47 21.39 0.05
CA PHE A 127 -8.44 22.00 1.38
C PHE A 127 -7.21 22.91 1.53
N ILE A 128 -6.01 22.38 1.36
CA ILE A 128 -4.76 23.11 1.56
C ILE A 128 -4.64 24.33 0.64
N THR A 129 -4.97 24.17 -0.64
CA THR A 129 -4.83 25.26 -1.61
C THR A 129 -5.83 26.39 -1.34
N SER A 130 -7.00 26.07 -0.76
CA SER A 130 -7.97 27.08 -0.34
C SER A 130 -7.47 27.94 0.83
N GLU A 131 -6.66 27.39 1.73
CA GLU A 131 -5.99 28.13 2.82
C GLU A 131 -5.02 29.18 2.24
N HIS A 132 -4.48 28.93 1.04
CA HIS A 132 -3.62 29.83 0.27
C HIS A 132 -4.36 30.66 -0.78
N LYS A 133 -5.69 30.70 -0.73
CA LYS A 133 -6.57 31.42 -1.68
C LYS A 133 -6.39 30.97 -3.14
N GLN A 134 -5.93 29.75 -3.35
CA GLN A 134 -5.85 29.09 -4.66
C GLN A 134 -7.08 28.20 -4.88
N ARG A 135 -7.34 27.83 -6.14
CA ARG A 135 -8.49 26.98 -6.53
C ARG A 135 -8.04 25.82 -7.40
N THR A 136 -7.20 24.95 -6.84
CA THR A 136 -6.80 23.70 -7.50
C THR A 136 -7.22 22.51 -6.65
N ASP A 137 -7.74 21.48 -7.31
CA ASP A 137 -8.25 20.27 -6.66
C ASP A 137 -7.48 19.01 -7.08
N ARG A 138 -6.40 19.18 -7.86
CA ARG A 138 -5.60 18.08 -8.39
C ARG A 138 -4.30 17.93 -7.62
N TYR A 139 -4.07 16.75 -7.03
CA TYR A 139 -2.86 16.44 -6.27
C TYR A 139 -1.50 16.81 -6.91
N PRO A 140 -1.24 16.65 -8.23
CA PRO A 140 0.02 17.07 -8.85
C PRO A 140 0.29 18.56 -8.73
N ALA A 141 -0.75 19.38 -8.54
CA ALA A 141 -0.61 20.82 -8.37
C ALA A 141 -0.29 21.20 -6.92
N LEU A 142 -0.43 20.30 -5.95
CA LEU A 142 -0.23 20.62 -4.54
C LEU A 142 1.21 21.07 -4.25
N GLY A 143 2.20 20.27 -4.65
CA GLY A 143 3.63 20.60 -4.47
C GLY A 143 4.00 21.96 -5.05
N PRO A 144 3.76 22.22 -6.36
CA PRO A 144 4.03 23.52 -6.97
C PRO A 144 3.30 24.69 -6.30
N VAL A 145 2.07 24.49 -5.81
CA VAL A 145 1.38 25.53 -5.03
C VAL A 145 2.13 25.79 -3.73
N LEU A 146 2.43 24.76 -2.95
CA LEU A 146 3.11 24.91 -1.66
C LEU A 146 4.50 25.52 -1.79
N GLU A 147 5.27 25.19 -2.83
CA GLU A 147 6.58 25.81 -3.11
C GLU A 147 6.47 27.34 -3.18
N ASN A 148 5.41 27.87 -3.81
CA ASN A 148 5.16 29.30 -3.91
C ASN A 148 4.82 29.98 -2.58
N PHE A 149 4.44 29.21 -1.55
CA PHE A 149 4.04 29.73 -0.23
C PHE A 149 4.99 29.33 0.90
N SER A 150 5.88 28.36 0.69
CA SER A 150 6.84 27.84 1.67
C SER A 150 7.62 28.93 2.42
N HIS A 151 8.11 29.95 1.70
CA HIS A 151 8.85 31.08 2.28
C HIS A 151 8.01 32.04 3.14
N LYS A 152 6.67 31.90 3.14
CA LYS A 152 5.73 32.76 3.88
C LYS A 152 4.92 32.01 4.93
N ASP A 153 4.75 30.71 4.77
CA ASP A 153 3.93 29.87 5.64
C ASP A 153 4.69 28.59 6.01
N ARG A 154 5.07 28.49 7.28
CA ARG A 154 5.79 27.32 7.82
C ARG A 154 5.01 26.01 7.61
N ARG A 155 3.68 26.07 7.60
CA ARG A 155 2.83 24.89 7.36
C ARG A 155 3.00 24.39 5.93
N ALA A 156 3.23 25.29 4.97
CA ALA A 156 3.48 24.92 3.58
C ALA A 156 4.83 24.22 3.42
N GLU A 157 5.87 24.70 4.12
CA GLU A 157 7.18 24.05 4.19
C GLU A 157 7.08 22.65 4.83
N ALA A 158 6.43 22.53 5.98
CA ALA A 158 6.25 21.24 6.66
C ALA A 158 5.50 20.22 5.77
N VAL A 159 4.46 20.64 5.04
CA VAL A 159 3.75 19.74 4.13
C VAL A 159 4.60 19.37 2.91
N LEU A 160 5.50 20.23 2.43
CA LEU A 160 6.44 19.84 1.36
C LEU A 160 7.36 18.71 1.82
N ASP A 161 7.86 18.75 3.06
CA ASP A 161 8.70 17.68 3.62
C ASP A 161 7.93 16.35 3.71
N VAL A 162 6.65 16.42 4.08
CA VAL A 162 5.75 15.27 4.09
C VAL A 162 5.55 14.70 2.67
N LEU A 163 5.36 15.55 1.66
CA LEU A 163 5.21 15.11 0.28
C LEU A 163 6.51 14.50 -0.28
N ALA A 164 7.66 15.07 0.06
CA ALA A 164 8.97 14.55 -0.33
C ALA A 164 9.22 13.16 0.27
N SER A 165 8.73 12.91 1.48
CA SER A 165 8.80 11.60 2.15
C SER A 165 7.87 10.54 1.55
N ALA A 166 6.88 10.95 0.75
CA ALA A 166 5.94 10.07 0.04
C ALA A 166 6.22 10.04 -1.47
N SER A 167 7.49 9.83 -1.83
CA SER A 167 7.97 9.86 -3.22
C SER A 167 7.38 8.77 -4.11
N SER A 168 6.76 7.74 -3.54
CA SER A 168 6.12 6.63 -4.29
C SER A 168 4.70 6.98 -4.78
N LEU A 169 4.05 8.00 -4.21
CA LEU A 169 2.70 8.41 -4.63
C LEU A 169 2.68 8.95 -6.08
N PRO A 170 3.62 9.82 -6.50
CA PRO A 170 3.81 10.13 -7.91
C PRO A 170 4.14 8.88 -8.73
N GLY A 171 3.54 8.72 -9.91
CA GLY A 171 3.71 7.54 -10.76
C GLY A 171 2.74 6.40 -10.43
N THR A 172 2.46 6.17 -9.14
CA THR A 172 1.41 5.24 -8.69
C THR A 172 0.01 5.84 -8.89
N LEU A 173 -0.23 7.03 -8.35
CA LEU A 173 -1.56 7.67 -8.35
C LEU A 173 -1.66 8.84 -9.34
N THR A 174 -0.55 9.27 -9.92
CA THR A 174 -0.48 10.39 -10.87
C THR A 174 0.28 10.04 -12.12
N ASP A 175 -0.10 10.67 -13.21
CA ASP A 175 0.69 10.69 -14.43
C ASP A 175 1.97 11.49 -14.15
N VAL A 176 3.12 10.97 -14.59
CA VAL A 176 4.43 11.62 -14.52
C VAL A 176 4.97 11.71 -15.94
N ASP A 177 5.34 12.92 -16.39
CA ASP A 177 5.99 13.16 -17.69
C ASP A 177 5.31 12.53 -18.92
N GLY A 178 3.97 12.50 -18.92
CA GLY A 178 3.17 11.93 -20.02
C GLY A 178 3.00 10.41 -19.96
N ALA A 179 3.61 9.73 -18.98
CA ALA A 179 3.27 8.36 -18.63
C ALA A 179 1.91 8.32 -17.92
N ARG A 180 1.06 7.36 -18.29
CA ARG A 180 -0.23 7.13 -17.62
C ARG A 180 0.02 6.55 -16.23
N SER A 181 -0.72 7.07 -15.25
CA SER A 181 -0.81 6.53 -13.89
C SER A 181 -1.21 5.06 -13.89
N LEU A 182 -0.77 4.31 -12.88
CA LEU A 182 -1.13 2.91 -12.69
C LEU A 182 -2.65 2.71 -12.72
N ARG A 183 -3.42 3.61 -12.10
CA ARG A 183 -4.89 3.56 -12.16
C ARG A 183 -5.40 3.56 -13.60
N SER A 184 -4.98 4.53 -14.42
CA SER A 184 -5.39 4.63 -15.82
C SER A 184 -5.05 3.34 -16.59
N LEU A 185 -3.92 2.72 -16.27
CA LEU A 185 -3.50 1.45 -16.88
C LEU A 185 -4.34 0.26 -16.41
N VAL A 186 -4.65 0.18 -15.10
CA VAL A 186 -5.46 -0.89 -14.51
C VAL A 186 -6.91 -0.80 -14.99
N THR A 187 -7.55 0.37 -14.94
CA THR A 187 -8.94 0.58 -15.41
C THR A 187 -9.15 0.13 -16.86
N HIS A 188 -8.16 0.33 -17.73
CA HIS A 188 -8.23 -0.14 -19.11
C HIS A 188 -8.19 -1.67 -19.26
N ARG A 189 -7.60 -2.38 -18.29
CA ARG A 189 -7.51 -3.86 -18.29
C ARG A 189 -8.66 -4.52 -17.52
N THR A 190 -9.21 -3.87 -16.49
CA THR A 190 -10.30 -4.39 -15.66
C THR A 190 -11.69 -4.18 -16.27
N SER A 191 -11.83 -3.37 -17.32
CA SER A 191 -13.12 -3.10 -17.98
C SER A 191 -13.69 -4.27 -18.81
N ILE A 192 -13.02 -5.43 -18.83
CA ILE A 192 -13.46 -6.63 -19.53
C ILE A 192 -14.00 -7.62 -18.50
N THR A 193 -15.21 -8.14 -18.71
CA THR A 193 -15.97 -8.96 -17.75
C THR A 193 -15.23 -10.23 -17.29
N GLU A 194 -14.30 -10.76 -18.10
CA GLU A 194 -13.43 -11.89 -17.74
C GLU A 194 -12.24 -11.52 -16.81
N GLY A 195 -11.92 -10.23 -16.62
CA GLY A 195 -10.80 -9.73 -15.80
C GLY A 195 -10.96 -9.83 -14.28
N THR A 196 -11.98 -10.55 -13.80
CA THR A 196 -12.28 -10.71 -12.36
C THR A 196 -11.42 -11.77 -11.67
N THR A 197 -10.81 -12.67 -12.45
CA THR A 197 -9.98 -13.76 -11.92
C THR A 197 -8.51 -13.44 -12.12
N ASN A 198 -7.81 -13.15 -11.03
CA ASN A 198 -6.36 -12.97 -10.99
C ASN A 198 -5.75 -14.07 -10.12
N ALA A 199 -4.45 -14.30 -10.24
CA ALA A 199 -3.79 -15.31 -9.42
C ALA A 199 -2.44 -14.85 -8.90
N PHE A 200 -2.14 -15.31 -7.71
CA PHE A 200 -0.84 -15.24 -7.05
C PHE A 200 -0.19 -16.61 -7.19
N THR A 201 1.14 -16.66 -7.28
CA THR A 201 1.84 -17.96 -7.40
C THR A 201 2.67 -18.22 -6.16
N ALA A 202 2.44 -19.35 -5.50
CA ALA A 202 3.27 -19.78 -4.38
C ALA A 202 4.17 -20.94 -4.80
N HIS A 203 5.39 -20.95 -4.29
CA HIS A 203 6.37 -22.03 -4.45
C HIS A 203 6.78 -22.54 -3.08
N CYS A 204 6.61 -23.83 -2.86
CA CYS A 204 7.13 -24.49 -1.67
C CYS A 204 8.56 -24.97 -1.95
N LEU A 205 9.51 -24.48 -1.16
CA LEU A 205 10.93 -24.82 -1.26
C LEU A 205 11.25 -26.08 -0.46
N GLU A 206 12.48 -26.60 -0.60
CA GLU A 206 12.91 -27.87 0.00
C GLU A 206 12.77 -27.91 1.54
N ASP A 207 12.92 -26.76 2.20
CA ASP A 207 12.87 -26.63 3.67
C ASP A 207 11.47 -26.28 4.21
N GLY A 208 10.41 -26.45 3.41
CA GLY A 208 9.03 -26.08 3.78
C GLY A 208 8.75 -24.57 3.74
N GLN A 209 9.73 -23.76 3.33
CA GLN A 209 9.57 -22.33 3.11
C GLN A 209 8.67 -22.06 1.89
N VAL A 210 7.86 -21.00 1.95
CA VAL A 210 6.96 -20.61 0.85
C VAL A 210 7.36 -19.27 0.29
N LEU A 211 7.64 -19.22 -1.00
CA LEU A 211 7.84 -18.00 -1.76
C LEU A 211 6.54 -17.63 -2.48
N LEU A 212 5.94 -16.49 -2.11
CA LEU A 212 4.72 -15.98 -2.73
C LEU A 212 5.07 -14.85 -3.71
N PHE A 213 4.78 -15.05 -4.99
CA PHE A 213 4.85 -14.00 -6.00
C PHE A 213 3.54 -13.21 -6.07
N ASP A 214 3.67 -11.89 -6.01
CA ASP A 214 2.57 -10.95 -6.16
C ASP A 214 1.99 -11.03 -7.58
N CYS A 215 0.70 -10.71 -7.68
CA CYS A 215 0.09 -10.44 -8.97
C CYS A 215 0.54 -9.04 -9.41
N GLU A 216 1.13 -8.92 -10.60
CA GLU A 216 1.59 -7.63 -11.09
C GLU A 216 0.70 -7.04 -12.17
N ALA A 217 0.36 -5.76 -11.98
CA ALA A 217 -0.26 -4.92 -12.98
C ALA A 217 0.78 -4.00 -13.62
N MET A 218 1.27 -4.34 -14.81
CA MET A 218 2.28 -3.54 -15.55
C MET A 218 3.58 -3.32 -14.75
N GLY A 219 4.04 -4.33 -14.02
CA GLY A 219 5.24 -4.24 -13.18
C GLY A 219 4.99 -3.69 -11.77
N TYR A 220 3.73 -3.40 -11.42
CA TYR A 220 3.37 -2.98 -10.07
C TYR A 220 2.75 -4.15 -9.30
N PRO A 221 3.36 -4.62 -8.20
CA PRO A 221 2.82 -5.69 -7.35
C PRO A 221 1.54 -5.21 -6.66
N VAL A 222 0.43 -5.96 -6.75
CA VAL A 222 -0.88 -5.55 -6.22
C VAL A 222 -0.86 -5.40 -4.69
N LEU A 223 -0.38 -6.42 -3.97
CA LEU A 223 -0.32 -6.37 -2.50
C LEU A 223 0.81 -5.45 -2.03
N GLY A 224 1.97 -5.49 -2.69
CA GLY A 224 3.09 -4.60 -2.38
C GLY A 224 2.72 -3.12 -2.54
N THR A 225 2.09 -2.75 -3.65
CA THR A 225 1.62 -1.37 -3.88
C THR A 225 0.51 -1.00 -2.90
N ALA A 226 -0.42 -1.92 -2.60
CA ALA A 226 -1.48 -1.65 -1.63
C ALA A 226 -0.93 -1.40 -0.22
N HIS A 227 0.09 -2.15 0.19
CA HIS A 227 0.77 -1.98 1.46
C HIS A 227 1.48 -0.61 1.55
N MET A 228 2.23 -0.23 0.50
CA MET A 228 2.82 1.11 0.40
C MET A 228 1.77 2.21 0.52
N LEU A 229 0.68 2.13 -0.24
CA LEU A 229 -0.38 3.14 -0.22
C LEU A 229 -1.08 3.21 1.14
N ALA A 230 -1.24 2.07 1.83
CA ALA A 230 -1.82 2.00 3.17
C ALA A 230 -1.00 2.77 4.21
N LYS A 231 0.30 2.99 3.97
CA LYS A 231 1.17 3.84 4.77
C LYS A 231 1.15 5.29 4.31
N GLU A 232 1.47 5.52 3.04
CA GLU A 232 1.77 6.85 2.52
C GLU A 232 0.54 7.75 2.45
N VAL A 233 -0.62 7.23 2.01
CA VAL A 233 -1.83 8.06 1.87
C VAL A 233 -2.34 8.55 3.23
N PRO A 234 -2.49 7.71 4.27
CA PRO A 234 -2.88 8.21 5.59
C PRO A 234 -1.85 9.14 6.21
N ALA A 235 -0.55 8.86 6.06
CA ALA A 235 0.52 9.73 6.57
C ALA A 235 0.42 11.13 5.96
N VAL A 236 0.38 11.23 4.63
CA VAL A 236 0.29 12.52 3.92
C VAL A 236 -0.96 13.29 4.35
N VAL A 237 -2.11 12.63 4.44
CA VAL A 237 -3.37 13.30 4.79
C VAL A 237 -3.36 13.78 6.23
N LEU A 238 -2.98 12.93 7.19
CA LEU A 238 -3.11 13.25 8.61
C LEU A 238 -2.02 14.22 9.07
N LEU A 239 -0.78 14.06 8.59
CA LEU A 239 0.31 15.01 8.89
C LEU A 239 0.04 16.38 8.24
N ALA A 240 -0.47 16.43 7.02
CA ALA A 240 -0.82 17.71 6.42
C ALA A 240 -2.02 18.38 7.12
N LEU A 241 -3.04 17.62 7.52
CA LEU A 241 -4.15 18.16 8.29
C LEU A 241 -3.69 18.68 9.66
N SER A 242 -2.77 18.01 10.35
CA SER A 242 -2.28 18.49 11.65
C SER A 242 -1.57 19.83 11.54
N GLU A 243 -0.79 20.06 10.48
CA GLU A 243 -0.13 21.35 10.25
C GLU A 243 -1.13 22.49 10.08
N TYR A 244 -2.19 22.28 9.28
CA TYR A 244 -3.19 23.32 9.03
C TYR A 244 -4.19 23.49 10.18
N LEU A 245 -4.45 22.44 10.95
CA LEU A 245 -5.35 22.50 12.12
C LEU A 245 -4.61 22.81 13.43
N GLU A 246 -3.31 23.10 13.37
CA GLU A 246 -2.46 23.42 14.52
C GLU A 246 -2.57 22.35 15.62
N VAL A 247 -2.52 21.07 15.21
CA VAL A 247 -2.47 19.93 16.12
C VAL A 247 -1.02 19.60 16.38
N ASP A 248 -0.52 19.96 17.57
CA ASP A 248 0.84 19.63 18.00
C ASP A 248 1.03 18.11 17.98
N SER A 249 1.99 17.68 17.15
CA SER A 249 2.22 16.29 16.81
C SER A 249 3.71 16.04 16.63
N THR A 250 4.19 14.89 17.10
CA THR A 250 5.54 14.38 16.81
C THR A 250 5.50 13.17 15.87
N PHE A 251 4.33 12.87 15.30
CA PHE A 251 4.13 11.75 14.40
C PHE A 251 4.88 11.98 13.09
N GLY A 252 5.50 10.93 12.57
CA GLY A 252 6.11 10.84 11.25
C GLY A 252 5.57 9.64 10.50
N PHE A 253 6.25 9.23 9.42
CA PHE A 253 5.80 8.11 8.58
C PHE A 253 5.89 6.74 9.26
N SER A 254 6.75 6.58 10.27
CA SER A 254 6.93 5.31 11.00
C SER A 254 5.66 4.88 11.71
N GLU A 255 4.89 5.83 12.25
CA GLU A 255 3.67 5.55 12.99
C GLU A 255 2.53 5.12 12.07
N PHE A 256 2.66 5.25 10.75
CA PHE A 256 1.65 4.82 9.77
C PHE A 256 1.97 3.47 9.13
N GLU A 257 2.94 2.73 9.65
CA GLU A 257 3.21 1.38 9.14
C GLU A 257 1.93 0.52 9.22
N PRO A 258 1.51 -0.14 8.13
CA PRO A 258 0.32 -0.97 8.15
C PRO A 258 0.49 -2.11 9.15
N PRO A 259 -0.53 -2.47 9.93
CA PRO A 259 -0.42 -3.52 10.94
C PRO A 259 -0.42 -4.94 10.36
N TRP A 260 -0.28 -5.07 9.04
CA TRP A 260 -0.29 -6.33 8.31
C TRP A 260 0.90 -6.36 7.38
N ALA A 261 1.67 -7.45 7.40
CA ALA A 261 2.83 -7.60 6.55
C ALA A 261 2.44 -7.89 5.10
N ASN A 262 3.17 -7.29 4.15
CA ASN A 262 3.18 -7.77 2.77
C ASN A 262 4.06 -9.03 2.66
N LEU A 263 3.44 -10.19 2.44
CA LEU A 263 4.13 -11.47 2.30
C LEU A 263 4.52 -11.79 0.85
N ALA A 264 4.08 -10.97 -0.11
CA ALA A 264 4.26 -11.21 -1.54
C ALA A 264 5.45 -10.41 -2.08
N VAL A 265 6.21 -11.05 -2.98
CA VAL A 265 7.37 -10.46 -3.64
C VAL A 265 7.03 -10.10 -5.08
N SER A 266 7.53 -8.96 -5.55
CA SER A 266 7.46 -8.55 -6.96
C SER A 266 8.33 -9.51 -7.78
N PHE A 267 7.76 -10.19 -8.77
CA PHE A 267 8.56 -11.13 -9.57
C PHE A 267 9.41 -10.40 -10.62
N SER A 268 8.93 -9.27 -11.15
CA SER A 268 9.58 -8.48 -12.18
C SER A 268 10.95 -7.94 -11.76
N GLU A 269 11.15 -7.70 -10.47
CA GLU A 269 12.44 -7.31 -9.88
C GLU A 269 13.52 -8.39 -10.00
N PHE A 270 13.11 -9.65 -10.15
CA PHE A 270 14.02 -10.80 -10.19
C PHE A 270 14.14 -11.43 -11.57
N VAL A 271 13.36 -11.01 -12.57
CA VAL A 271 13.44 -11.57 -13.93
C VAL A 271 14.79 -11.23 -14.56
N VAL A 272 15.51 -12.25 -15.01
CA VAL A 272 16.78 -12.08 -15.72
C VAL A 272 16.70 -12.62 -17.15
N SER A 273 17.16 -11.83 -18.11
CA SER A 273 17.25 -12.25 -19.51
C SER A 273 18.46 -13.17 -19.72
N GLY A 274 18.22 -14.44 -20.04
CA GLY A 274 19.26 -15.36 -20.53
C GLY A 274 20.23 -15.93 -19.49
N GLY A 275 19.90 -15.88 -18.20
CA GLY A 275 20.71 -16.48 -17.13
C GLY A 275 20.36 -17.94 -16.80
N ASP A 276 21.22 -18.63 -16.04
CA ASP A 276 21.01 -20.00 -15.53
C ASP A 276 20.25 -20.05 -14.18
N GLY A 277 19.44 -19.03 -13.90
CA GLY A 277 18.68 -18.93 -12.66
C GLY A 277 17.53 -19.94 -12.53
N PRO A 278 16.99 -20.13 -11.31
CA PRO A 278 15.87 -21.04 -11.07
C PRO A 278 14.66 -20.68 -11.93
N LEU A 279 13.99 -21.72 -12.43
CA LEU A 279 12.82 -21.59 -13.28
C LEU A 279 11.56 -21.62 -12.41
N MET A 280 10.95 -20.46 -12.22
CA MET A 280 9.79 -20.27 -11.34
C MET A 280 8.53 -20.01 -12.17
N PHE A 281 7.40 -20.52 -11.70
CA PHE A 281 6.09 -20.16 -12.23
C PHE A 281 5.65 -18.80 -11.69
N VAL A 282 5.16 -17.92 -12.55
CA VAL A 282 4.56 -16.64 -12.17
C VAL A 282 3.29 -16.41 -12.94
N CYS A 283 2.39 -15.61 -12.37
CA CYS A 283 1.16 -15.20 -13.02
C CYS A 283 1.33 -13.82 -13.63
N ARG A 284 1.13 -13.71 -14.95
CA ARG A 284 1.02 -12.44 -15.65
C ARG A 284 -0.45 -12.09 -15.83
N MET A 285 -0.82 -10.87 -15.41
CA MET A 285 -2.16 -10.34 -15.61
C MET A 285 -2.42 -10.06 -17.11
N LEU A 286 -3.51 -10.63 -17.62
CA LEU A 286 -4.02 -10.41 -18.97
C LEU A 286 -5.34 -9.63 -18.91
N PRO A 287 -5.77 -8.97 -20.00
CA PRO A 287 -7.06 -8.27 -20.03
C PRO A 287 -8.27 -9.19 -19.73
N ASP A 288 -8.15 -10.49 -20.00
CA ASP A 288 -9.19 -11.52 -19.85
C ASP A 288 -8.90 -12.53 -18.71
N GLY A 289 -7.98 -12.20 -17.80
CA GLY A 289 -7.66 -13.03 -16.63
C GLY A 289 -6.17 -13.06 -16.32
N PHE A 290 -5.59 -14.25 -16.22
CA PHE A 290 -4.15 -14.41 -16.00
C PHE A 290 -3.60 -15.56 -16.83
N SER A 291 -2.30 -15.52 -17.05
CA SER A 291 -1.56 -16.62 -17.68
C SER A 291 -0.37 -16.99 -16.81
N MET A 292 -0.17 -18.29 -16.61
CA MET A 292 1.01 -18.78 -15.91
C MET A 292 2.16 -18.95 -16.90
N HIS A 293 3.31 -18.41 -16.55
CA HIS A 293 4.54 -18.54 -17.32
C HIS A 293 5.66 -19.04 -16.44
N LYS A 294 6.63 -19.70 -17.06
CA LYS A 294 7.89 -20.02 -16.40
C LYS A 294 8.88 -18.90 -16.70
N GLU A 295 9.36 -18.25 -15.66
CA GLU A 295 10.37 -17.20 -15.75
C GLU A 295 11.65 -17.66 -15.07
N ARG A 296 12.78 -17.28 -15.66
CA ARG A 296 14.07 -17.47 -15.00
C ARG A 296 14.32 -16.30 -14.07
N MET A 297 14.49 -16.61 -12.80
CA MET A 297 14.71 -15.61 -11.76
C MET A 297 16.18 -15.53 -11.37
N ASN A 298 16.61 -14.38 -10.89
CA ASN A 298 17.86 -14.24 -10.18
C ASN A 298 17.84 -15.17 -8.94
N PRO A 299 18.90 -15.97 -8.68
CA PRO A 299 18.99 -16.82 -7.49
C PRO A 299 18.69 -16.12 -6.16
N GLY A 300 18.97 -14.81 -6.05
CA GLY A 300 18.66 -14.01 -4.85
C GLY A 300 17.18 -13.99 -4.46
N VAL A 301 16.26 -14.35 -5.38
CA VAL A 301 14.83 -14.50 -5.04
C VAL A 301 14.59 -15.62 -4.01
N LEU A 302 15.47 -16.62 -3.96
CA LEU A 302 15.41 -17.72 -2.99
C LEU A 302 15.85 -17.27 -1.59
N ASP A 303 16.68 -16.23 -1.51
CA ASP A 303 17.14 -15.68 -0.24
C ASP A 303 16.01 -14.91 0.46
N LEU A 304 15.03 -14.38 -0.28
CA LEU A 304 13.82 -13.77 0.27
C LEU A 304 12.95 -14.75 1.07
N ALA A 305 12.95 -16.03 0.68
CA ALA A 305 12.25 -17.07 1.44
C ALA A 305 12.98 -17.43 2.75
N ARG A 306 14.25 -17.04 2.89
CA ARG A 306 15.13 -17.36 4.02
C ARG A 306 15.30 -16.21 5.02
N GLN A 307 15.03 -14.97 4.63
CA GLN A 307 15.21 -13.77 5.47
C GLN A 307 14.04 -12.77 5.31
N PRO A 308 12.90 -12.98 5.99
CA PRO A 308 11.76 -12.07 5.87
C PRO A 308 11.98 -10.68 6.51
N ASP A 309 12.95 -10.53 7.43
CA ASP A 309 13.15 -9.28 8.19
C ASP A 309 14.18 -8.30 7.59
N GLU A 310 14.93 -8.67 6.54
CA GLU A 310 16.02 -7.84 6.01
C GLU A 310 15.64 -6.97 4.81
N PHE A 311 14.50 -7.22 4.15
CA PHE A 311 14.03 -6.38 3.03
C PHE A 311 13.04 -5.32 3.49
N LYS A 312 13.52 -4.36 4.29
CA LYS A 312 13.01 -3.00 4.14
C LYS A 312 13.44 -2.56 2.75
N MET A 313 12.48 -2.26 1.87
CA MET A 313 12.79 -1.62 0.60
C MET A 313 13.60 -0.35 0.91
N GLU A 314 14.92 -0.42 0.74
CA GLU A 314 15.74 0.77 0.60
C GLU A 314 15.22 1.45 -0.66
N GLY A 315 14.45 2.52 -0.46
CA GLY A 315 14.00 3.38 -1.54
C GLY A 315 15.20 3.81 -2.36
N GLY A 316 15.24 3.37 -3.61
CA GLY A 316 16.22 3.84 -4.58
C GLY A 316 16.11 5.35 -4.73
N GLY A 317 17.26 6.02 -4.63
CA GLY A 317 17.39 7.48 -4.77
C GLY A 317 17.29 7.99 -6.20
#